data_AF-A0AAN8TWZ1-F1
#
_entry.id   AF-A0AAN8TWZ1-F1
#
_cell.length_a   1.000
_cell.length_b   1.000
_cell.length_c   1.000
_cell.angle_alpha   90.00
_cell.angle_beta   90.00
_cell.angle_gamma   90.00
#
_symmetry.space_group_name_H-M   'P 1'
#
loop_
_entity.id
_entity.type
_entity.pdbx_description
1 polymer ?
#
loop_
_entity_poly.entity_id
_entity_poly.type
_entity_poly.pdbx_seq_one_letter_code
_entity_poly.pdbx_strand_id
1 'polypeptide(L)'
;MASNQASNNTQQESKFTLSMNHDMEQQQICLDHQQVEEKEFDYSKRSQWLRAAVLGANDGLVSTASLMMGIGAVKKDIKVMILTGFAGLVAGACSMAIGEFVSVYSQLDIEVAQMKRDNKRSNKIKGNNEDEKNVLPNPAQAAAASALAFSVGAIVPLLAASFIRDYKVRIGAVVAAVTIALMVFGWLGAVLGKAPAIKSSARVLFGGWLAMAITYGLTKLIGSSGL
;
A
#
# COMPACT_ATOMS: atom_id res chain seq x y z
N MET A 1 -12.57 56.25 31.16
CA MET A 1 -13.20 54.91 31.17
C MET A 1 -13.48 54.49 29.73
N ALA A 2 -12.47 54.01 28.98
CA ALA A 2 -12.64 53.55 27.59
C ALA A 2 -11.40 52.79 27.03
N SER A 3 -10.75 51.93 27.83
CA SER A 3 -9.50 51.27 27.41
C SER A 3 -9.41 49.78 27.74
N ASN A 4 -10.54 49.11 28.00
CA ASN A 4 -10.55 47.70 28.41
C ASN A 4 -11.39 46.77 27.50
N GLN A 5 -11.66 47.17 26.25
CA GLN A 5 -12.46 46.39 25.30
C GLN A 5 -11.68 45.81 24.11
N ALA A 6 -10.40 46.17 23.92
CA ALA A 6 -9.57 45.59 22.85
C ALA A 6 -8.93 44.24 23.23
N SER A 7 -8.85 43.92 24.52
CA SER A 7 -8.12 42.73 25.00
C SER A 7 -8.94 41.43 24.96
N ASN A 8 -10.27 41.51 24.88
CA ASN A 8 -11.14 40.32 24.82
C ASN A 8 -11.25 39.72 23.41
N ASN A 9 -11.05 40.50 22.34
CA ASN A 9 -11.12 39.97 20.98
C ASN A 9 -9.88 39.15 20.57
N THR A 10 -8.70 39.46 21.12
CA THR A 10 -7.45 38.77 20.77
C THR A 10 -7.34 37.38 21.42
N GLN A 11 -7.98 37.16 22.58
CA GLN A 11 -8.01 35.84 23.21
C GLN A 11 -9.02 34.87 22.56
N GLN A 12 -10.09 35.38 21.95
CA GLN A 12 -11.09 34.54 21.31
C GLN A 12 -10.62 34.03 19.93
N GLU A 13 -9.87 34.83 19.17
CA GLU A 13 -9.16 34.37 17.96
C GLU A 13 -8.06 33.35 18.28
N SER A 14 -7.30 33.55 19.37
CA SER A 14 -6.26 32.60 19.77
C SER A 14 -6.82 31.25 20.23
N LYS A 15 -8.04 31.19 20.77
CA LYS A 15 -8.68 29.94 21.19
C LYS A 15 -9.35 29.21 20.03
N PHE A 16 -9.87 29.96 19.04
CA PHE A 16 -10.44 29.39 17.81
C PHE A 16 -9.35 28.88 16.84
N THR A 17 -8.21 29.55 16.76
CA THR A 17 -7.03 29.08 15.99
C THR A 17 -6.28 27.92 16.65
N LEU A 18 -6.37 27.77 17.98
CA LEU A 18 -5.82 26.60 18.67
C LEU A 18 -6.68 25.34 18.44
N SER A 19 -8.01 25.47 18.38
CA SER A 19 -8.90 24.35 18.07
C SER A 19 -8.75 23.86 16.62
N MET A 20 -8.54 24.77 15.66
CA MET A 20 -8.45 24.39 14.24
C MET A 20 -7.11 23.73 13.85
N ASN A 21 -6.09 23.84 14.70
CA ASN A 21 -4.85 23.04 14.56
C ASN A 21 -5.00 21.63 15.15
N HIS A 22 -5.92 21.43 16.09
CA HIS A 22 -6.20 20.12 16.70
C HIS A 22 -7.05 19.20 15.81
N ASP A 23 -7.72 19.74 14.80
CA ASP A 23 -8.49 18.96 13.81
C ASP A 23 -7.62 18.48 12.64
N MET A 24 -6.49 19.13 12.36
CA MET A 24 -5.53 18.71 11.32
C MET A 24 -4.59 17.59 11.80
N GLU A 25 -4.41 17.41 13.12
CA GLU A 25 -3.73 16.25 13.69
C GLU A 25 -4.67 15.03 13.85
N GLN A 26 -6.00 15.21 13.79
CA GLN A 26 -6.95 14.11 14.02
C GLN A 26 -7.40 13.35 12.76
N GLN A 27 -7.17 13.85 11.53
CA GLN A 27 -7.70 13.17 10.33
C GLN A 27 -6.69 12.36 9.51
N GLN A 28 -5.39 12.49 9.75
CA GLN A 28 -4.37 11.60 9.14
C GLN A 28 -3.87 10.51 10.11
N ILE A 29 -4.59 10.32 11.21
CA ILE A 29 -4.70 9.05 11.94
C ILE A 29 -5.71 8.19 11.15
N CYS A 30 -5.39 7.84 9.90
CA CYS A 30 -6.24 6.98 9.07
C CYS A 30 -5.37 6.00 8.26
N LEU A 31 -4.50 5.28 8.96
CA LEU A 31 -4.43 3.81 8.94
C LEU A 31 -3.39 3.39 9.99
N ASP A 32 -3.84 3.47 11.23
CA ASP A 32 -3.07 3.14 12.42
C ASP A 32 -2.70 1.64 12.45
N HIS A 33 -1.48 1.42 12.94
CA HIS A 33 -0.92 0.21 13.56
C HIS A 33 -1.31 -1.19 13.08
N GLN A 34 -0.33 -1.86 12.47
CA GLN A 34 0.13 -3.18 12.95
C GLN A 34 1.56 -3.44 12.43
N GLN A 35 2.65 -3.47 13.19
CA GLN A 35 2.92 -3.50 14.64
C GLN A 35 4.20 -2.69 14.93
N VAL A 36 4.30 -2.23 16.17
CA VAL A 36 5.51 -1.73 16.85
C VAL A 36 6.59 -2.83 16.89
N GLU A 37 7.81 -2.52 16.43
CA GLU A 37 9.07 -2.84 17.15
C GLU A 37 10.20 -2.01 16.54
N GLU A 38 10.56 -0.92 17.22
CA GLU A 38 11.92 -0.39 17.16
C GLU A 38 12.87 -1.40 17.80
N LYS A 39 13.82 -1.91 17.01
CA LYS A 39 15.11 -2.38 17.55
C LYS A 39 16.21 -2.13 16.52
N GLU A 40 17.03 -1.14 16.87
CA GLU A 40 18.17 -0.58 16.16
C GLU A 40 19.31 -1.60 16.02
N PHE A 41 19.48 -2.22 14.85
CA PHE A 41 20.71 -2.89 14.38
C PHE A 41 20.58 -3.29 12.89
N ASP A 42 21.00 -2.46 11.92
CA ASP A 42 21.05 -2.80 10.47
C ASP A 42 19.79 -3.52 9.86
N TYR A 43 18.61 -3.27 10.44
CA TYR A 43 17.31 -3.85 10.04
C TYR A 43 16.50 -2.91 9.13
N SER A 44 16.80 -1.60 9.15
CA SER A 44 15.96 -0.54 8.58
C SER A 44 15.86 -0.63 7.05
N LYS A 45 16.99 -0.80 6.36
CA LYS A 45 17.01 -0.99 4.89
C LYS A 45 16.29 -2.25 4.47
N ARG A 46 16.49 -3.34 5.23
CA ARG A 46 15.96 -4.66 4.88
C ARG A 46 14.44 -4.75 5.07
N SER A 47 13.94 -4.08 6.10
CA SER A 47 12.50 -3.96 6.38
C SER A 47 11.76 -3.15 5.31
N GLN A 48 12.36 -2.04 4.83
CA GLN A 48 11.71 -1.16 3.84
C GLN A 48 11.43 -1.86 2.50
N TRP A 49 12.42 -2.54 1.91
CA TRP A 49 12.19 -3.25 0.64
C TRP A 49 11.35 -4.52 0.83
N LEU A 50 11.39 -5.15 2.02
CA LEU A 50 10.55 -6.31 2.33
C LEU A 50 9.07 -5.92 2.44
N ARG A 51 8.76 -4.80 3.11
CA ARG A 51 7.40 -4.24 3.16
C ARG A 51 6.89 -3.96 1.76
N ALA A 52 7.69 -3.26 0.94
CA ALA A 52 7.36 -2.93 -0.43
C ALA A 52 7.09 -4.18 -1.27
N ALA A 53 7.88 -5.25 -1.08
CA ALA A 53 7.68 -6.54 -1.74
C ALA A 53 6.38 -7.24 -1.30
N VAL A 54 6.09 -7.33 0.00
CA VAL A 54 4.87 -8.00 0.49
C VAL A 54 3.60 -7.28 0.01
N LEU A 55 3.60 -5.94 0.07
CA LEU A 55 2.50 -5.14 -0.49
C LEU A 55 2.40 -5.35 -2.00
N GLY A 56 3.53 -5.36 -2.70
CA GLY A 56 3.60 -5.65 -4.13
C GLY A 56 2.93 -6.96 -4.50
N ALA A 57 3.35 -8.07 -3.88
CA ALA A 57 2.79 -9.38 -4.17
C ALA A 57 1.27 -9.47 -3.94
N ASN A 58 0.79 -8.90 -2.83
CA ASN A 58 -0.63 -8.90 -2.52
C ASN A 58 -1.44 -8.05 -3.51
N ASP A 59 -0.96 -6.85 -3.82
CA ASP A 59 -1.61 -5.96 -4.77
C ASP A 59 -1.60 -6.57 -6.17
N GLY A 60 -0.50 -7.18 -6.60
CA GLY A 60 -0.40 -7.88 -7.88
C GLY A 60 -1.40 -9.02 -8.01
N LEU A 61 -1.52 -9.83 -6.96
CA LEU A 61 -2.49 -10.93 -6.91
C LEU A 61 -3.93 -10.42 -6.97
N VAL A 62 -4.30 -9.53 -6.05
CA VAL A 62 -5.70 -9.07 -5.91
C VAL A 62 -6.12 -8.21 -7.09
N SER A 63 -5.30 -7.26 -7.53
CA SER A 63 -5.66 -6.34 -8.62
C SER A 63 -5.79 -7.07 -9.96
N THR A 64 -4.81 -7.91 -10.32
CA THR A 64 -4.83 -8.66 -11.59
C THR A 64 -6.01 -9.61 -11.61
N ALA A 65 -6.24 -10.34 -10.51
CA ALA A 65 -7.33 -11.27 -10.45
C ALA A 65 -8.70 -10.57 -10.43
N SER A 66 -8.83 -9.43 -9.74
CA SER A 66 -10.07 -8.62 -9.76
C SER A 66 -10.36 -8.11 -11.17
N LEU A 67 -9.34 -7.63 -11.89
CA LEU A 67 -9.49 -7.15 -13.25
C LEU A 67 -9.90 -8.28 -14.22
N MET A 68 -9.28 -9.46 -14.08
CA MET A 68 -9.63 -10.64 -14.86
C MET A 68 -11.06 -11.12 -14.55
N MET A 69 -11.49 -11.07 -13.28
CA MET A 69 -12.86 -11.40 -12.88
C MET A 69 -13.87 -10.39 -13.42
N GLY A 70 -13.57 -9.09 -13.33
CA GLY A 70 -14.40 -8.02 -13.87
C GLY A 70 -14.65 -8.18 -15.36
N ILE A 71 -13.59 -8.32 -16.16
CA ILE A 71 -13.73 -8.55 -17.61
C ILE A 71 -14.36 -9.91 -17.91
N GLY A 72 -14.06 -10.93 -17.11
CA GLY A 72 -14.71 -12.24 -17.19
C GLY A 72 -16.23 -12.18 -17.00
N ALA A 73 -16.73 -11.21 -16.21
CA ALA A 73 -18.16 -11.02 -15.97
C ALA A 73 -18.94 -10.61 -17.22
N VAL A 74 -18.28 -9.94 -18.17
CA VAL A 74 -18.89 -9.37 -19.38
C VAL A 74 -18.46 -10.08 -20.66
N LYS A 75 -17.25 -10.63 -20.70
CA LYS A 75 -16.70 -11.36 -21.85
C LYS A 75 -16.26 -12.76 -21.42
N LYS A 76 -16.79 -13.78 -22.10
CA LYS A 76 -16.47 -15.19 -21.82
C LYS A 76 -15.18 -15.67 -22.52
N ASP A 77 -14.59 -14.83 -23.37
CA ASP A 77 -13.39 -15.16 -24.14
C ASP A 77 -12.14 -15.22 -23.27
N ILE A 78 -11.41 -16.33 -23.36
CA ILE A 78 -10.14 -16.54 -22.65
C ILE A 78 -9.08 -15.52 -23.05
N LYS A 79 -9.02 -15.16 -24.34
CA LYS A 79 -8.02 -14.23 -24.88
C LYS A 79 -8.18 -12.84 -24.29
N VAL A 80 -9.42 -12.37 -24.18
CA VAL A 80 -9.72 -11.05 -23.62
C VAL A 80 -9.33 -11.02 -22.15
N MET A 81 -9.71 -12.05 -21.39
CA MET A 81 -9.37 -12.18 -19.97
C MET A 81 -7.85 -12.17 -19.73
N ILE A 82 -7.08 -12.98 -20.48
CA ILE A 82 -5.62 -13.06 -20.32
C ILE A 82 -4.95 -11.77 -20.77
N LEU A 83 -5.39 -11.18 -21.90
CA LEU A 83 -4.84 -9.92 -22.41
C LEU A 83 -5.05 -8.79 -21.40
N THR A 84 -6.24 -8.69 -20.81
CA THR A 84 -6.53 -7.73 -19.75
C THR A 84 -5.66 -7.99 -18.52
N GLY A 85 -5.53 -9.24 -18.08
CA GLY A 85 -4.68 -9.57 -16.93
C GLY A 85 -3.21 -9.21 -17.18
N PHE A 86 -2.69 -9.46 -18.38
CA PHE A 86 -1.32 -9.13 -18.74
C PHE A 86 -1.11 -7.60 -18.85
N ALA A 87 -2.06 -6.89 -19.46
CA ALA A 87 -2.03 -5.43 -19.50
C ALA A 87 -2.07 -4.83 -18.08
N GLY A 88 -2.93 -5.37 -17.21
CA GLY A 88 -3.01 -5.00 -15.79
C GLY A 88 -1.72 -5.32 -15.03
N LEU A 89 -1.06 -6.44 -15.32
CA LEU A 89 0.22 -6.79 -14.73
C LEU A 89 1.28 -5.74 -15.06
N VAL A 90 1.46 -5.42 -16.36
CA VAL A 90 2.48 -4.47 -16.81
C VAL A 90 2.19 -3.06 -16.29
N ALA A 91 0.94 -2.60 -16.43
CA ALA A 91 0.53 -1.28 -15.96
C ALA A 91 0.65 -1.16 -14.43
N GLY A 92 0.23 -2.20 -13.70
CA GLY A 92 0.29 -2.24 -12.24
C GLY A 92 1.73 -2.30 -11.72
N ALA A 93 2.59 -3.14 -12.30
CA ALA A 93 4.00 -3.22 -11.91
C ALA A 93 4.73 -1.88 -12.11
N CYS A 94 4.51 -1.21 -13.25
CA CYS A 94 5.07 0.11 -13.51
C CYS A 94 4.54 1.17 -12.54
N SER A 95 3.21 1.21 -12.33
CA SER A 95 2.57 2.13 -11.39
C SER A 95 3.12 1.97 -9.97
N MET A 96 3.31 0.72 -9.54
CA MET A 96 3.81 0.40 -8.21
C MET A 96 5.29 0.73 -8.04
N ALA A 97 6.12 0.49 -9.07
CA ALA A 97 7.51 0.92 -9.08
C ALA A 97 7.61 2.44 -8.89
N ILE A 98 6.82 3.20 -9.65
CA ILE A 98 6.81 4.66 -9.59
C ILE A 98 6.28 5.14 -8.23
N GLY A 99 5.18 4.57 -7.75
CA GLY A 99 4.58 4.94 -6.46
C GLY A 99 5.53 4.71 -5.28
N GLU A 100 6.20 3.56 -5.24
CA GLU A 100 7.19 3.26 -4.19
C GLU A 100 8.44 4.14 -4.32
N PHE A 101 8.94 4.39 -5.53
CA PHE A 101 10.08 5.29 -5.76
C PHE A 101 9.78 6.70 -5.25
N VAL A 102 8.64 7.28 -5.63
CA VAL A 102 8.23 8.62 -5.21
C VAL A 102 7.97 8.67 -3.71
N SER A 103 7.37 7.62 -3.13
CA SER A 103 7.12 7.54 -1.68
C SER A 103 8.40 7.51 -0.87
N VAL A 104 9.38 6.68 -1.25
CA VAL A 104 10.67 6.61 -0.54
C VAL A 104 11.48 7.89 -0.74
N TYR A 105 11.43 8.48 -1.93
CA TYR A 105 12.08 9.77 -2.20
C TYR A 105 11.49 10.89 -1.35
N SER A 106 10.16 10.94 -1.20
CA SER A 106 9.51 11.93 -0.33
C SER A 106 9.89 11.75 1.15
N GLN A 107 10.06 10.51 1.61
CA GLN A 107 10.54 10.23 2.98
C GLN A 107 11.97 10.73 3.18
N LEU A 108 12.85 10.51 2.19
CA LEU A 108 14.22 11.03 2.19
C LEU A 108 14.26 12.56 2.26
N ASP A 109 13.40 13.23 1.49
CA ASP A 109 13.34 14.69 1.47
C ASP A 109 12.93 15.28 2.83
N ILE A 110 11.97 14.63 3.53
CA ILE A 110 11.54 15.03 4.87
C ILE A 110 12.67 14.83 5.88
N GLU A 111 13.35 13.68 5.82
CA GLU A 111 14.48 13.36 6.70
C GLU A 111 15.61 14.39 6.56
N VAL A 112 15.99 14.71 5.31
CA VAL A 112 17.02 15.72 5.01
C VAL A 112 16.59 17.13 5.47
N ALA A 113 15.31 17.46 5.34
CA ALA A 113 14.77 18.74 5.81
C ALA A 113 14.79 18.83 7.34
N GLN A 114 14.52 17.74 8.04
CA GLN A 114 14.60 17.65 9.51
C GLN A 114 16.05 17.76 9.97
N MET A 115 16.99 17.02 9.37
CA MET A 115 18.42 17.13 9.67
C MET A 115 18.95 18.56 9.55
N LYS A 116 18.53 19.32 8.51
CA LYS A 116 18.93 20.73 8.36
C LYS A 116 18.38 21.63 9.49
N ARG A 117 17.18 21.35 10.01
CA ARG A 117 16.59 22.09 11.14
C ARG A 117 17.28 21.73 12.46
N ASP A 118 17.57 20.46 12.66
CA ASP A 118 18.20 19.97 13.89
C ASP A 118 19.67 20.36 13.96
N ASN A 119 20.42 20.31 12.86
CA ASN A 119 21.81 20.79 12.80
C ASN A 119 21.89 22.30 13.12
N LYS A 120 20.95 23.11 12.61
CA LYS A 120 20.88 24.55 12.94
C LYS A 120 20.52 24.80 14.41
N ARG A 121 19.83 23.88 15.08
CA ARG A 121 19.47 23.95 16.50
C ARG A 121 20.61 23.44 17.40
N SER A 122 21.31 22.37 17.01
CA SER A 122 22.51 21.86 17.69
C SER A 122 23.68 22.84 17.63
N ASN A 123 23.85 23.61 16.56
CA ASN A 123 24.93 24.62 16.50
C ASN A 123 24.73 25.81 17.48
N LYS A 124 23.62 25.86 18.22
CA LYS A 124 23.37 26.87 19.28
C LYS A 124 23.54 26.30 20.70
N ILE A 125 23.65 24.98 20.85
CA ILE A 125 23.82 24.28 22.12
C ILE A 125 24.70 23.04 21.88
N LYS A 126 25.94 23.07 22.42
CA LYS A 126 26.88 21.97 22.71
C LYS A 126 28.10 21.80 21.81
N GLY A 127 29.27 21.92 22.47
CA GLY A 127 30.39 21.01 22.19
C GLY A 127 30.02 19.57 22.54
N ASN A 128 30.58 18.65 21.75
CA ASN A 128 30.64 17.19 21.89
C ASN A 128 29.33 16.43 22.17
N ASN A 129 28.79 15.74 21.16
CA ASN A 129 29.06 14.31 20.94
C ASN A 129 28.26 13.76 19.75
N GLU A 130 29.02 13.04 18.93
CA GLU A 130 28.71 11.80 18.21
C GLU A 130 27.80 11.82 16.97
N ASP A 131 28.44 11.36 15.90
CA ASP A 131 27.98 11.24 14.54
C ASP A 131 26.95 10.11 14.38
N GLU A 132 25.68 10.44 14.20
CA GLU A 132 24.71 9.50 13.64
C GLU A 132 24.75 9.57 12.12
N LYS A 133 25.49 8.64 11.49
CA LYS A 133 25.49 8.46 10.04
C LYS A 133 24.13 7.90 9.61
N ASN A 134 23.23 8.79 9.20
CA ASN A 134 21.93 8.44 8.61
C ASN A 134 22.09 7.45 7.44
N VAL A 135 21.49 6.28 7.61
CA VAL A 135 21.49 5.19 6.63
C VAL A 135 20.42 5.49 5.58
N LEU A 136 20.82 6.13 4.47
CA LEU A 136 19.90 6.54 3.40
C LEU A 136 19.04 5.37 2.87
N PRO A 137 17.69 5.45 2.92
CA PRO A 137 16.78 4.59 2.16
C PRO A 137 17.20 4.46 0.69
N ASN A 138 17.16 3.25 0.12
CA ASN A 138 17.44 3.06 -1.31
C ASN A 138 16.13 3.00 -2.11
N PRO A 139 15.69 4.11 -2.75
CA PRO A 139 14.39 4.20 -3.41
C PRO A 139 14.28 3.27 -4.62
N ALA A 140 15.36 3.10 -5.37
CA ALA A 140 15.37 2.23 -6.55
C ALA A 140 15.22 0.75 -6.16
N GLN A 141 15.86 0.33 -5.06
CA GLN A 141 15.77 -1.05 -4.59
C GLN A 141 14.38 -1.40 -4.07
N ALA A 142 13.73 -0.49 -3.32
CA ALA A 142 12.37 -0.70 -2.83
C ALA A 142 11.35 -0.77 -3.99
N ALA A 143 11.48 0.14 -4.97
CA ALA A 143 10.65 0.16 -6.18
C ALA A 143 10.81 -1.11 -7.04
N ALA A 144 12.04 -1.57 -7.24
CA ALA A 144 12.29 -2.82 -7.97
C ALA A 144 11.72 -4.04 -7.22
N ALA A 145 11.89 -4.09 -5.89
CA ALA A 145 11.37 -5.18 -5.07
C ALA A 145 9.83 -5.24 -5.11
N SER A 146 9.15 -4.10 -5.02
CA SER A 146 7.68 -4.05 -5.11
C SER A 146 7.17 -4.45 -6.49
N ALA A 147 7.77 -3.95 -7.57
CA ALA A 147 7.36 -4.26 -8.94
C ALA A 147 7.56 -5.74 -9.32
N LEU A 148 8.69 -6.33 -8.89
CA LEU A 148 8.95 -7.75 -9.09
C LEU A 148 7.98 -8.60 -8.27
N ALA A 149 7.76 -8.26 -7.01
CA ALA A 149 6.80 -8.97 -6.17
C ALA A 149 5.37 -8.86 -6.73
N PHE A 150 4.96 -7.68 -7.21
CA PHE A 150 3.71 -7.46 -7.92
C PHE A 150 3.55 -8.39 -9.11
N SER A 151 4.59 -8.48 -9.94
CA SER A 151 4.59 -9.36 -11.10
C SER A 151 4.43 -10.84 -10.68
N VAL A 152 5.12 -11.27 -9.63
CA VAL A 152 4.99 -12.63 -9.08
C VAL A 152 3.56 -12.91 -8.59
N GLY A 153 2.94 -11.96 -7.87
CA GLY A 153 1.55 -12.08 -7.44
C GLY A 153 0.56 -12.14 -8.61
N ALA A 154 0.78 -11.31 -9.62
CA ALA A 154 -0.07 -11.20 -10.82
C ALA A 154 0.01 -12.43 -11.75
N ILE A 155 1.12 -13.17 -11.73
CA ILE A 155 1.29 -14.39 -12.54
C ILE A 155 0.34 -15.51 -12.09
N VAL A 156 0.03 -15.61 -10.80
CA VAL A 156 -0.83 -16.68 -10.25
C VAL A 156 -2.20 -16.76 -10.93
N PRO A 157 -3.02 -15.68 -10.98
CA PRO A 157 -4.31 -15.72 -11.65
C PRO A 157 -4.20 -15.89 -13.17
N LEU A 158 -3.12 -15.36 -13.78
CA LEU A 158 -2.86 -15.54 -15.21
C LEU A 158 -2.60 -17.00 -15.58
N LEU A 159 -1.78 -17.69 -14.81
CA LEU A 159 -1.50 -19.12 -15.01
C LEU A 159 -2.76 -19.95 -14.77
N ALA A 160 -3.51 -19.67 -13.71
CA ALA A 160 -4.77 -20.36 -13.41
C ALA A 160 -5.78 -20.23 -14.55
N ALA A 161 -5.84 -19.07 -15.21
CA ALA A 161 -6.73 -18.84 -16.35
C ALA A 161 -6.24 -19.49 -17.66
N SER A 162 -4.93 -19.67 -17.84
CA SER A 162 -4.32 -20.09 -19.10
C SER A 162 -4.65 -21.54 -19.48
N PHE A 163 -4.73 -22.45 -18.49
CA PHE A 163 -4.86 -23.88 -18.75
C PHE A 163 -6.30 -24.38 -19.00
N ILE A 164 -7.33 -23.53 -18.87
CA ILE A 164 -8.74 -23.98 -18.84
C ILE A 164 -9.58 -23.29 -19.92
N ARG A 165 -10.13 -24.09 -20.84
CA ARG A 165 -11.01 -23.61 -21.93
C ARG A 165 -12.44 -23.32 -21.49
N ASP A 166 -13.00 -24.14 -20.60
CA ASP A 166 -14.37 -23.96 -20.11
C ASP A 166 -14.50 -22.72 -19.21
N TYR A 167 -15.44 -21.83 -19.52
CA TYR A 167 -15.64 -20.57 -18.78
C TYR A 167 -15.94 -20.79 -17.29
N LYS A 168 -16.85 -21.71 -16.96
CA LYS A 168 -17.28 -21.92 -15.57
C LYS A 168 -16.14 -22.50 -14.74
N VAL A 169 -15.43 -23.47 -15.32
CA VAL A 169 -14.28 -24.11 -14.68
C VAL A 169 -13.12 -23.11 -14.54
N ARG A 170 -12.89 -22.25 -15.55
CA ARG A 170 -11.82 -21.25 -15.51
C ARG A 170 -12.02 -20.24 -14.39
N ILE A 171 -13.23 -19.67 -14.26
CA ILE A 171 -13.54 -18.73 -13.17
C ILE A 171 -13.35 -19.42 -11.81
N GLY A 172 -13.89 -20.64 -11.66
CA GLY A 172 -13.72 -21.42 -10.43
C GLY A 172 -12.25 -21.68 -10.08
N ALA A 173 -11.43 -22.05 -11.08
CA ALA A 173 -10.02 -22.32 -10.90
C ALA A 173 -9.21 -21.07 -10.54
N VAL A 174 -9.48 -19.92 -11.17
CA VAL A 174 -8.82 -18.66 -10.82
C VAL A 174 -9.20 -18.24 -9.39
N VAL A 175 -10.48 -18.32 -9.01
CA VAL A 175 -10.91 -18.00 -7.64
C VAL A 175 -10.25 -18.94 -6.62
N ALA A 176 -10.20 -20.24 -6.91
CA ALA A 176 -9.55 -21.22 -6.04
C ALA A 176 -8.04 -20.95 -5.90
N ALA A 177 -7.34 -20.74 -7.02
CA ALA A 177 -5.91 -20.45 -7.04
C ALA A 177 -5.58 -19.16 -6.27
N VAL A 178 -6.36 -18.10 -6.49
CA VAL A 178 -6.18 -16.82 -5.79
C VAL A 178 -6.49 -16.95 -4.30
N THR A 179 -7.51 -17.71 -3.92
CA THR A 179 -7.83 -17.94 -2.50
C THR A 179 -6.69 -18.66 -1.79
N ILE A 180 -6.10 -19.69 -2.43
CA ILE A 180 -4.92 -20.40 -1.89
C ILE A 180 -3.73 -19.43 -1.81
N ALA A 181 -3.49 -18.65 -2.86
CA ALA A 181 -2.38 -17.70 -2.88
C ALA A 181 -2.54 -16.58 -1.84
N LEU A 182 -3.76 -16.09 -1.58
CA LEU A 182 -4.04 -15.11 -0.53
C LEU A 182 -3.80 -15.71 0.87
N MET A 183 -4.16 -16.98 1.09
CA MET A 183 -3.80 -17.68 2.32
C MET A 183 -2.28 -17.78 2.49
N VAL A 184 -1.57 -18.15 1.42
CA VAL A 184 -0.10 -18.26 1.45
C VAL A 184 0.55 -16.90 1.70
N PHE A 185 0.16 -15.84 0.97
CA PHE A 185 0.71 -14.50 1.18
C PHE A 185 0.31 -13.88 2.51
N GLY A 186 -0.91 -14.13 2.99
CA GLY A 186 -1.36 -13.74 4.33
C GLY A 186 -0.54 -14.40 5.43
N TRP A 187 -0.21 -15.68 5.26
CA TRP A 187 0.69 -16.40 6.16
C TRP A 187 2.14 -15.92 6.05
N LEU A 188 2.67 -15.77 4.83
CA LEU A 188 4.03 -15.27 4.58
C LEU A 188 4.21 -13.87 5.17
N GLY A 189 3.26 -12.97 4.95
CA GLY A 189 3.26 -11.62 5.53
C GLY A 189 3.24 -11.64 7.05
N ALA A 190 2.53 -12.60 7.66
CA ALA A 190 2.54 -12.77 9.11
C ALA A 190 3.86 -13.31 9.65
N VAL A 191 4.47 -14.29 8.97
CA VAL A 191 5.77 -14.85 9.34
C VAL A 191 6.86 -13.79 9.22
N LEU A 192 6.85 -13.01 8.14
CA LEU A 192 7.80 -11.93 7.90
C LEU A 192 7.60 -10.74 8.86
N GLY A 193 6.34 -10.46 9.22
CA GLY A 193 5.97 -9.38 10.14
C GLY A 193 5.90 -9.76 11.61
N LYS A 194 6.23 -11.00 11.99
CA LYS A 194 6.08 -11.56 13.36
C LYS A 194 4.68 -11.37 13.97
N ALA A 195 3.66 -11.30 13.13
CA ALA A 195 2.28 -11.07 13.52
C ALA A 195 1.49 -12.40 13.64
N PRO A 196 0.35 -12.43 14.36
CA PRO A 196 -0.49 -13.62 14.43
C PRO A 196 -1.04 -14.02 13.06
N ALA A 197 -0.57 -15.17 12.54
CA ALA A 197 -0.87 -15.70 11.20
C ALA A 197 -2.34 -15.70 10.80
N ILE A 198 -3.22 -16.09 11.74
CA ILE A 198 -4.67 -16.19 11.49
C ILE A 198 -5.30 -14.81 11.23
N LYS A 199 -4.91 -13.78 11.99
CA LYS A 199 -5.50 -12.44 11.86
C LYS A 199 -5.05 -11.77 10.55
N SER A 200 -3.77 -11.91 10.21
CA SER A 200 -3.21 -11.36 8.96
C SER A 200 -3.82 -12.05 7.74
N SER A 201 -3.88 -13.39 7.76
CA SER A 201 -4.46 -14.16 6.65
C SER A 201 -5.94 -13.83 6.46
N ALA A 202 -6.72 -13.73 7.55
CA ALA A 202 -8.12 -13.36 7.47
C ALA A 202 -8.31 -11.98 6.81
N ARG A 203 -7.56 -10.95 7.22
CA ARG A 203 -7.68 -9.60 6.65
C ARG A 203 -7.41 -9.59 5.14
N VAL A 204 -6.34 -10.25 4.71
CA VAL A 204 -5.96 -10.33 3.29
C VAL A 204 -7.01 -11.06 2.46
N LEU A 205 -7.53 -12.18 2.99
CA LEU A 205 -8.50 -13.02 2.30
C LEU A 205 -9.86 -12.32 2.18
N PHE A 206 -10.37 -11.75 3.28
CA PHE A 206 -11.62 -10.97 3.27
C PHE A 206 -11.50 -9.73 2.39
N GLY A 207 -10.39 -8.99 2.46
CA GLY A 207 -10.15 -7.82 1.62
C GLY A 207 -10.09 -8.18 0.14
N GLY A 208 -9.38 -9.25 -0.22
CA GLY A 208 -9.25 -9.74 -1.59
C GLY A 208 -10.59 -10.20 -2.19
N TRP A 209 -11.36 -11.00 -1.45
CA TRP A 209 -12.69 -11.44 -1.88
C TRP A 209 -13.66 -10.28 -2.03
N LEU A 210 -13.64 -9.30 -1.11
CA LEU A 210 -14.48 -8.12 -1.20
C LEU A 210 -14.15 -7.29 -2.45
N ALA A 211 -12.87 -7.05 -2.72
CA ALA A 211 -12.42 -6.33 -3.91
C ALA A 211 -12.91 -7.03 -5.19
N MET A 212 -12.71 -8.34 -5.30
CA MET A 212 -13.17 -9.13 -6.44
C MET A 212 -14.69 -9.09 -6.61
N ALA A 213 -15.44 -9.22 -5.52
CA ALA A 213 -16.91 -9.20 -5.55
C ALA A 213 -17.42 -7.84 -6.06
N ILE A 214 -16.83 -6.75 -5.59
CA ILE A 214 -17.17 -5.39 -6.03
C ILE A 214 -16.82 -5.22 -7.51
N THR A 215 -15.61 -5.57 -7.93
CA THR A 215 -15.19 -5.42 -9.34
C THR A 215 -16.07 -6.26 -10.27
N TYR A 216 -16.30 -7.52 -9.94
CA TYR A 216 -17.18 -8.39 -10.71
C TYR A 216 -18.62 -7.85 -10.78
N GLY A 217 -19.16 -7.42 -9.63
CA GLY A 217 -20.51 -6.85 -9.55
C GLY A 217 -20.68 -5.59 -10.39
N LEU A 218 -19.78 -4.62 -10.26
CA LEU A 218 -19.80 -3.37 -11.03
C LEU A 218 -19.67 -3.63 -12.52
N THR A 219 -18.70 -4.42 -12.95
CA THR A 219 -18.51 -4.70 -14.38
C THR A 219 -19.69 -5.48 -14.96
N LYS A 220 -20.29 -6.40 -14.20
CA LYS A 220 -21.50 -7.12 -14.61
C LYS A 220 -22.71 -6.18 -14.77
N LEU A 221 -22.90 -5.22 -13.87
CA LEU A 221 -23.97 -4.23 -13.98
C LEU A 221 -23.79 -3.36 -15.23
N ILE A 222 -22.57 -2.87 -15.46
CA ILE A 222 -22.25 -2.05 -16.63
C ILE A 222 -22.49 -2.85 -17.93
N GLY A 223 -22.01 -4.09 -18.02
CA GLY A 223 -22.22 -4.92 -19.20
C GLY A 223 -23.67 -5.39 -19.40
N SER A 224 -24.48 -5.45 -18.35
CA SER A 224 -25.91 -5.75 -18.44
C SER A 224 -26.73 -4.55 -18.93
N SER A 225 -26.25 -3.33 -18.72
CA SER A 225 -26.93 -2.10 -19.14
C SER A 225 -26.69 -1.72 -20.62
N GLY A 226 -25.94 -2.54 -21.36
CA GLY A 226 -25.85 -2.42 -22.82
C GLY A 226 -25.07 -1.21 -23.34
N LEU A 227 -24.09 -0.70 -22.59
CA LEU A 227 -23.06 0.21 -23.12
C LEU A 227 -21.97 -0.55 -23.89
#